data_AF-F9P5P5-F1
#
_entry.id   AF-F9P5P5-F1
#
_cell.length_a   1.000
_cell.length_b   1.000
_cell.length_c   1.000
_cell.angle_alpha   90.00
_cell.angle_beta   90.00
_cell.angle_gamma   90.00
#
_symmetry.space_group_name_H-M   'P 1'
#
loop_
_entity.id
_entity.type
_entity.pdbx_description
1 polymer ?
#
loop_
_entity_poly.entity_id
_entity_poly.type
_entity_poly.pdbx_seq_one_letter_code
_entity_poly.pdbx_strand_id
1 'polypeptide(L)'
;MGKHSGNRSARNRIRKRRQRRTIISLILLVILVIAGTFMWKHSGVNLANNQTKSADSTVNKSSSSQSTAKKTMDSSHKKTKIKWVKQDQPVKFPILMYHAIHNMDPSEAANAGLIVSPETFESHLKALKDAGYYTLTPEEAYKVLTENVLPENKKVVWLTFDDSLRDFYTNAFPLLQKYQMKATNNVITGFVENGREDMLTLQQIKEMKKRECLLKIIRLTIQIYPLQVQRHKRQNYNLPNNT
;
A
#
# COMPACT_ATOMS: atom_id res chain seq x y z
N MET A 1 -36.63 44.67 -43.29
CA MET A 1 -35.87 44.18 -42.11
C MET A 1 -35.55 42.70 -42.28
N GLY A 2 -34.30 42.30 -42.06
CA GLY A 2 -33.81 40.95 -42.36
C GLY A 2 -33.57 40.03 -41.16
N LYS A 3 -33.11 38.81 -41.53
CA LYS A 3 -32.43 37.75 -40.75
C LYS A 3 -33.30 36.73 -39.99
N HIS A 4 -33.66 35.64 -40.69
CA HIS A 4 -33.88 34.30 -40.11
C HIS A 4 -33.04 33.24 -40.87
N SER A 5 -31.71 33.20 -40.67
CA SER A 5 -30.86 32.11 -41.19
C SER A 5 -29.84 31.52 -40.18
N GLY A 6 -29.95 31.86 -38.89
CA GLY A 6 -28.96 31.48 -37.86
C GLY A 6 -29.01 30.02 -37.37
N ASN A 7 -30.13 29.30 -37.53
CA ASN A 7 -30.35 28.06 -36.76
C ASN A 7 -29.91 26.76 -37.48
N ARG A 8 -29.68 26.77 -38.80
CA ARG A 8 -29.22 25.58 -39.55
C ARG A 8 -27.71 25.33 -39.39
N SER A 9 -26.91 26.38 -39.28
CA SER A 9 -25.45 26.30 -39.16
C SER A 9 -25.01 25.69 -37.82
N ALA A 10 -25.68 26.03 -36.72
CA ALA A 10 -25.39 25.50 -35.38
C ALA A 10 -25.65 23.99 -35.28
N ARG A 11 -26.78 23.50 -35.81
CA ARG A 11 -27.13 22.07 -35.82
C ARG A 11 -26.14 21.24 -36.64
N ASN A 12 -25.67 21.76 -37.78
CA ASN A 12 -24.67 21.08 -38.60
C ASN A 12 -23.29 20.98 -37.91
N ARG A 13 -22.90 21.99 -37.11
CA ARG A 13 -21.66 21.95 -36.32
C ARG A 13 -21.71 20.90 -35.21
N ILE A 14 -22.86 20.76 -34.53
CA ILE A 14 -23.06 19.75 -33.48
C ILE A 14 -23.04 18.34 -34.07
N ARG A 15 -23.72 18.12 -35.21
CA ARG A 15 -23.71 16.83 -35.92
C ARG A 15 -22.31 16.42 -36.35
N LYS A 16 -21.52 17.35 -36.91
CA LYS A 16 -20.11 17.09 -37.28
C LYS A 16 -19.23 16.76 -36.08
N ARG A 17 -19.44 17.41 -34.93
CA ARG A 17 -18.70 17.10 -33.68
C ARG A 17 -19.04 15.71 -33.14
N ARG A 18 -20.32 15.31 -33.17
CA ARG A 18 -20.74 13.94 -32.79
C ARG A 18 -20.14 12.89 -33.74
N GLN A 19 -20.19 13.12 -35.05
CA GLN A 19 -19.59 12.24 -36.05
C GLN A 19 -18.07 12.10 -35.88
N ARG A 20 -17.36 13.18 -35.56
CA ARG A 20 -15.91 13.11 -35.26
C ARG A 20 -15.63 12.27 -34.01
N ARG A 21 -16.42 12.43 -32.94
CA ARG A 21 -16.28 11.63 -31.72
C ARG A 21 -16.55 10.15 -31.97
N THR A 22 -17.57 9.81 -32.76
CA THR A 22 -17.85 8.41 -33.12
C THR A 22 -16.74 7.80 -33.96
N ILE A 23 -16.18 8.54 -34.93
CA ILE A 23 -15.05 8.05 -35.74
C ILE A 23 -13.80 7.82 -34.87
N ILE A 24 -13.47 8.75 -33.98
CA ILE A 24 -12.33 8.58 -33.05
C ILE A 24 -12.54 7.37 -32.13
N SER A 25 -13.76 7.18 -31.60
CA SER A 25 -14.07 6.02 -30.76
C SER A 25 -13.93 4.69 -31.50
N LEU A 26 -14.33 4.63 -32.78
CA LEU A 26 -14.17 3.43 -33.61
C LEU A 26 -12.70 3.13 -33.90
N ILE A 27 -11.89 4.16 -34.18
CA ILE A 27 -10.45 3.99 -34.41
C ILE A 27 -9.77 3.46 -33.14
N LEU A 28 -10.09 3.99 -31.96
CA LEU A 28 -9.54 3.51 -30.69
C LEU A 28 -9.92 2.05 -30.41
N LEU A 29 -11.15 1.65 -30.74
CA LEU A 29 -11.60 0.27 -30.56
C LEU A 29 -10.83 -0.70 -31.48
N VAL A 30 -10.60 -0.32 -32.74
CA VAL A 30 -9.80 -1.12 -33.67
C VAL A 30 -8.36 -1.26 -33.19
N ILE A 31 -7.75 -0.19 -32.67
CA ILE A 31 -6.39 -0.22 -32.10
C ILE A 31 -6.32 -1.18 -30.90
N LEU A 32 -7.32 -1.17 -30.01
CA LEU A 32 -7.38 -2.06 -28.85
C LEU A 32 -7.49 -3.54 -29.25
N VAL A 33 -8.29 -3.86 -30.28
CA VAL A 33 -8.41 -5.23 -30.79
C VAL A 33 -7.09 -5.70 -31.40
N ILE A 34 -6.41 -4.86 -32.17
CA ILE A 34 -5.09 -5.18 -32.75
C ILE A 34 -4.06 -5.39 -31.63
N ALA A 35 -4.02 -4.52 -30.62
CA ALA A 35 -3.10 -4.67 -29.49
C ALA A 35 -3.38 -5.94 -28.66
N GLY A 36 -4.66 -6.29 -28.45
CA GLY A 36 -5.06 -7.51 -27.74
C GLY A 36 -4.63 -8.79 -28.47
N THR A 37 -4.82 -8.85 -29.80
CA THR A 37 -4.41 -10.01 -30.61
C THR A 37 -2.88 -10.15 -30.68
N PHE A 38 -2.14 -9.03 -30.71
CA PHE A 38 -0.69 -9.03 -30.65
C PHE A 38 -0.17 -9.54 -29.29
N MET A 39 -0.77 -9.10 -28.18
CA MET A 39 -0.46 -9.59 -26.83
C MET A 39 -0.75 -11.08 -26.66
N TRP A 40 -1.85 -11.58 -27.20
CA TRP A 40 -2.20 -13.01 -27.14
C TRP A 40 -1.20 -13.87 -27.91
N LYS A 41 -0.75 -13.41 -29.08
CA LYS A 41 0.21 -14.15 -29.91
C LYS A 41 1.63 -14.14 -29.33
N HIS A 42 2.00 -13.13 -28.54
CA HIS A 42 3.31 -13.02 -27.89
C HIS A 42 3.36 -13.62 -26.48
N SER A 43 2.22 -13.89 -25.85
CA SER A 43 2.15 -14.54 -24.54
C SER A 43 2.23 -16.06 -24.69
N GLY A 44 3.46 -16.59 -24.82
CA GLY A 44 3.73 -18.02 -24.80
C GLY A 44 3.42 -18.63 -23.43
N VAL A 45 2.22 -19.18 -23.26
CA VAL A 45 1.86 -19.97 -22.08
C VAL A 45 2.46 -21.37 -22.24
N ASN A 46 3.57 -21.62 -21.55
CA ASN A 46 4.06 -22.99 -21.34
C ASN A 46 3.22 -23.65 -20.24
N LEU A 47 2.29 -24.51 -20.64
CA LEU A 47 1.56 -25.39 -19.73
C LEU A 47 2.31 -26.72 -19.65
N ALA A 48 3.22 -26.84 -18.70
CA ALA A 48 3.85 -28.12 -18.36
C ALA A 48 3.12 -28.76 -17.18
N ASN A 49 2.28 -29.72 -17.52
CA ASN A 49 1.65 -30.72 -16.66
C ASN A 49 2.71 -31.69 -16.11
N ASN A 50 2.62 -32.12 -14.86
CA ASN A 50 3.24 -33.39 -14.43
C ASN A 50 2.55 -33.95 -13.19
N GLN A 51 1.76 -34.99 -13.41
CA GLN A 51 1.33 -35.96 -12.41
C GLN A 51 2.31 -37.14 -12.33
N THR A 52 2.20 -37.87 -11.20
CA THR A 52 2.62 -39.26 -10.94
C THR A 52 4.09 -39.43 -10.50
N LYS A 53 4.48 -40.25 -9.50
CA LYS A 53 3.92 -41.50 -8.96
C LYS A 53 4.28 -41.71 -7.48
N SER A 54 3.37 -42.35 -6.75
CA SER A 54 3.60 -43.05 -5.48
C SER A 54 4.47 -44.31 -5.67
N ALA A 55 5.18 -44.69 -4.61
CA ALA A 55 5.45 -46.09 -4.28
C ALA A 55 5.48 -46.26 -2.75
N ASP A 56 4.62 -47.16 -2.29
CA ASP A 56 4.38 -47.62 -0.92
C ASP A 56 5.29 -48.82 -0.58
N SER A 57 5.63 -49.02 0.71
CA SER A 57 5.81 -50.33 1.36
C SER A 57 6.20 -50.21 2.85
N THR A 58 5.22 -50.52 3.70
CA THR A 58 5.27 -51.53 4.79
C THR A 58 5.98 -51.23 6.13
N VAL A 59 5.13 -50.80 7.08
CA VAL A 59 4.91 -51.29 8.46
C VAL A 59 6.01 -52.07 9.20
N ASN A 60 6.44 -51.53 10.35
CA ASN A 60 6.62 -52.31 11.57
C ASN A 60 6.20 -51.52 12.82
N LYS A 61 5.47 -52.21 13.70
CA LYS A 61 4.79 -51.74 14.91
C LYS A 61 5.71 -51.92 16.11
N SER A 62 5.86 -50.91 16.98
CA SER A 62 5.76 -51.02 18.47
C SER A 62 6.16 -49.75 19.22
N SER A 63 5.24 -49.32 20.10
CA SER A 63 5.40 -48.68 21.41
C SER A 63 6.04 -47.28 21.59
N SER A 64 5.13 -46.34 21.89
CA SER A 64 5.19 -45.29 22.92
C SER A 64 6.37 -44.32 22.98
N SER A 65 6.10 -43.07 22.59
CA SER A 65 6.33 -41.87 23.42
C SER A 65 5.59 -40.68 22.79
N GLN A 66 4.55 -40.19 23.47
CA GLN A 66 3.89 -38.93 23.13
C GLN A 66 4.86 -37.77 23.34
N SER A 67 5.25 -37.11 22.24
CA SER A 67 5.53 -35.68 22.27
C SER A 67 4.94 -35.05 21.01
N THR A 68 3.92 -34.23 21.20
CA THR A 68 3.25 -33.44 20.16
C THR A 68 4.23 -32.41 19.60
N ALA A 69 4.97 -32.81 18.56
CA ALA A 69 5.81 -31.93 17.77
C ALA A 69 4.94 -30.96 16.96
N LYS A 70 4.80 -29.76 17.50
CA LYS A 70 4.32 -28.57 16.82
C LYS A 70 5.22 -28.35 15.60
N LYS A 71 4.67 -28.59 14.42
CA LYS A 71 5.28 -28.31 13.12
C LYS A 71 5.47 -26.79 12.99
N THR A 72 6.60 -26.30 13.46
CA THR A 72 7.05 -24.93 13.23
C THR A 72 7.37 -24.82 11.75
N MET A 73 6.47 -24.21 10.98
CA MET A 73 6.80 -23.62 9.69
C MET A 73 7.76 -22.47 9.96
N ASP A 74 9.05 -22.80 10.00
CA ASP A 74 10.14 -21.84 9.97
C ASP A 74 10.22 -21.24 8.55
N SER A 75 9.38 -20.24 8.27
CA SER A 75 9.51 -19.43 7.05
C SER A 75 10.54 -18.32 7.29
N SER A 76 11.80 -18.73 7.41
CA SER A 76 12.96 -17.87 7.28
C SER A 76 12.94 -17.20 5.89
N HIS A 77 12.39 -15.99 5.82
CA HIS A 77 12.52 -15.12 4.65
C HIS A 77 14.00 -14.71 4.55
N LYS A 78 14.73 -15.31 3.60
CA LYS A 78 16.10 -14.90 3.22
C LYS A 78 16.13 -13.38 3.03
N LYS A 79 16.82 -12.66 3.94
CA LYS A 79 17.17 -11.24 3.76
C LYS A 79 18.09 -11.12 2.55
N THR A 80 17.52 -10.88 1.36
CA THR A 80 18.31 -10.50 0.18
C THR A 80 19.06 -9.20 0.49
N LYS A 81 20.39 -9.24 0.45
CA LYS A 81 21.25 -8.07 0.69
C LYS A 81 21.07 -7.07 -0.45
N ILE A 82 20.41 -5.96 -0.17
CA ILE A 82 20.12 -4.91 -1.16
C ILE A 82 21.40 -4.18 -1.52
N LYS A 83 21.70 -4.06 -2.82
CA LYS A 83 22.80 -3.23 -3.33
C LYS A 83 22.28 -1.81 -3.58
N TRP A 84 22.96 -0.83 -3.00
CA TRP A 84 22.63 0.59 -3.11
C TRP A 84 23.59 1.26 -4.10
N VAL A 85 23.06 2.08 -4.99
CA VAL A 85 23.79 2.75 -6.08
C VAL A 85 23.64 4.26 -5.94
N LYS A 86 24.76 4.98 -5.96
CA LYS A 86 24.80 6.45 -5.95
C LYS A 86 24.15 6.98 -7.23
N GLN A 87 23.38 8.05 -7.10
CA GLN A 87 22.73 8.72 -8.22
C GLN A 87 23.43 10.05 -8.52
N ASP A 88 23.50 10.41 -9.80
CA ASP A 88 24.13 11.66 -10.25
C ASP A 88 23.23 12.88 -9.99
N GLN A 89 21.91 12.68 -10.01
CA GLN A 89 20.91 13.71 -9.76
C GLN A 89 20.28 13.54 -8.37
N PRO A 90 19.78 14.62 -7.75
CA PRO A 90 19.05 14.53 -6.49
C PRO A 90 17.84 13.59 -6.60
N VAL A 91 17.84 12.55 -5.77
CA VAL A 91 16.77 11.56 -5.73
C VAL A 91 15.49 12.19 -5.18
N LYS A 92 14.37 11.90 -5.83
CA LYS A 92 13.02 12.23 -5.36
C LYS A 92 12.18 10.97 -5.40
N PHE A 93 11.32 10.79 -4.41
CA PHE A 93 10.39 9.67 -4.38
C PHE A 93 9.09 10.05 -3.68
N PRO A 94 7.97 9.38 -4.02
CA PRO A 94 6.69 9.63 -3.38
C PRO A 94 6.63 9.01 -1.97
N ILE A 95 6.05 9.77 -1.04
CA ILE A 95 5.60 9.29 0.26
C ILE A 95 4.07 9.24 0.19
N LEU A 96 3.49 8.04 0.21
CA LEU A 96 2.05 7.83 0.10
C LEU A 96 1.46 7.69 1.51
N MET A 97 0.59 8.64 1.86
CA MET A 97 -0.07 8.69 3.16
C MET A 97 -1.47 8.09 3.07
N TYR A 98 -1.73 7.12 3.93
CA TYR A 98 -3.03 6.47 4.12
C TYR A 98 -3.54 6.74 5.54
N HIS A 99 -4.86 6.68 5.72
CA HIS A 99 -5.49 6.68 7.05
C HIS A 99 -6.25 5.36 7.21
N ALA A 100 -7.56 5.38 6.91
CA ALA A 100 -8.45 4.24 7.08
C ALA A 100 -8.43 3.30 5.87
N ILE A 101 -8.33 2.00 6.14
CA ILE A 101 -8.42 0.93 5.14
C ILE A 101 -9.58 -0.01 5.49
N HIS A 102 -10.81 0.36 5.14
CA HIS A 102 -12.00 -0.47 5.34
C HIS A 102 -13.10 -0.09 4.33
N ASN A 103 -14.13 -0.93 4.24
CA ASN A 103 -15.31 -0.60 3.44
C ASN A 103 -16.12 0.46 4.19
N MET A 104 -16.21 1.65 3.59
CA MET A 104 -16.86 2.83 4.20
C MET A 104 -18.33 2.55 4.50
N ASP A 105 -18.75 2.82 5.74
CA ASP A 105 -20.16 2.87 6.11
C ASP A 105 -20.79 4.20 5.66
N PRO A 106 -22.08 4.24 5.28
CA PRO A 106 -22.74 5.49 4.92
C PRO A 106 -22.63 6.60 5.97
N SER A 107 -22.54 6.26 7.26
CA SER A 107 -22.34 7.23 8.35
C SER A 107 -20.98 7.93 8.31
N GLU A 108 -20.01 7.37 7.60
CA GLU A 108 -18.64 7.90 7.48
C GLU A 108 -18.45 8.79 6.24
N ALA A 109 -19.53 9.15 5.54
CA ALA A 109 -19.47 9.94 4.31
C ALA A 109 -18.71 11.28 4.48
N ALA A 110 -18.73 11.87 5.69
CA ALA A 110 -17.95 13.07 6.01
C ALA A 110 -16.43 12.86 5.93
N ASN A 111 -15.96 11.63 6.11
CA ASN A 111 -14.55 11.22 6.09
C ASN A 111 -14.17 10.47 4.80
N ALA A 112 -15.03 10.45 3.77
CA ALA A 112 -14.82 9.65 2.56
C ALA A 112 -13.46 9.90 1.87
N GLY A 113 -12.90 11.10 2.00
CA GLY A 113 -11.58 11.43 1.44
C GLY A 113 -10.38 10.77 2.16
N LEU A 114 -10.61 10.13 3.31
CA LEU A 114 -9.57 9.51 4.16
C LEU A 114 -9.72 7.98 4.25
N ILE A 115 -10.74 7.42 3.60
CA ILE A 115 -11.07 5.99 3.65
C ILE A 115 -10.80 5.35 2.29
N VAL A 116 -10.01 4.29 2.27
CA VAL A 116 -9.74 3.48 1.07
C VAL A 116 -10.23 2.06 1.31
N SER A 117 -11.01 1.49 0.40
CA SER A 117 -11.44 0.10 0.56
C SER A 117 -10.26 -0.88 0.48
N PRO A 118 -10.31 -2.05 1.16
CA PRO A 118 -9.24 -3.05 1.07
C PRO A 118 -8.96 -3.51 -0.37
N GLU A 119 -10.00 -3.61 -1.21
CA GLU A 119 -9.87 -3.93 -2.64
C GLU A 119 -9.09 -2.84 -3.39
N THR A 120 -9.42 -1.57 -3.15
CA THR A 120 -8.72 -0.45 -3.78
C THR A 120 -7.27 -0.40 -3.31
N PHE A 121 -7.03 -0.58 -2.02
CA PHE A 121 -5.67 -0.62 -1.46
C PHE A 121 -4.85 -1.78 -2.05
N GLU A 122 -5.43 -2.97 -2.17
CA GLU A 122 -4.78 -4.11 -2.83
C GLU A 122 -4.42 -3.79 -4.29
N SER A 123 -5.29 -3.09 -5.02
CA SER A 123 -5.01 -2.63 -6.37
C SER A 123 -3.81 -1.68 -6.43
N HIS A 124 -3.64 -0.80 -5.42
CA HIS A 124 -2.47 0.07 -5.31
C HIS A 124 -1.19 -0.74 -5.09
N LEU A 125 -1.20 -1.70 -4.16
CA LEU A 125 -0.03 -2.56 -3.90
C LEU A 125 0.34 -3.37 -5.16
N LYS A 126 -0.66 -3.89 -5.87
CA LYS A 126 -0.44 -4.59 -7.13
C LYS A 126 0.20 -3.68 -8.18
N ALA A 127 -0.34 -2.48 -8.38
CA ALA A 127 0.19 -1.52 -9.34
C ALA A 127 1.64 -1.13 -9.03
N LEU A 128 1.96 -0.89 -7.75
CA LEU A 128 3.33 -0.60 -7.30
C LEU A 128 4.27 -1.77 -7.58
N LYS A 129 3.83 -3.00 -7.28
CA LYS A 129 4.63 -4.21 -7.51
C LYS A 129 4.93 -4.42 -8.99
N ASP A 130 3.90 -4.32 -9.82
CA ASP A 130 3.99 -4.51 -11.27
C ASP A 130 4.86 -3.43 -11.93
N ALA A 131 4.84 -2.20 -11.39
CA ALA A 131 5.71 -1.10 -11.83
C ALA A 131 7.15 -1.17 -11.28
N GLY A 132 7.50 -2.22 -10.52
CA GLY A 132 8.85 -2.47 -10.02
C GLY A 132 9.26 -1.60 -8.84
N TYR A 133 8.31 -1.10 -8.05
CA TYR A 133 8.62 -0.30 -6.86
C TYR A 133 9.15 -1.16 -5.71
N TYR A 134 10.12 -0.58 -5.01
CA TYR A 134 10.66 -1.02 -3.74
C TYR A 134 10.12 -0.11 -2.63
N THR A 135 9.45 -0.69 -1.65
CA THR A 135 8.91 0.03 -0.50
C THR A 135 9.96 0.24 0.58
N LEU A 136 10.20 1.49 0.96
CA LEU A 136 11.23 1.89 1.92
C LEU A 136 10.76 1.74 3.38
N THR A 137 11.68 1.38 4.28
CA THR A 137 11.56 1.70 5.71
C THR A 137 11.97 3.16 5.98
N PRO A 138 11.69 3.74 7.16
CA PRO A 138 12.16 5.08 7.51
C PRO A 138 13.69 5.24 7.43
N GLU A 139 14.44 4.21 7.84
CA GLU A 139 15.90 4.22 7.78
C GLU A 139 16.41 4.19 6.33
N GLU A 140 15.76 3.40 5.47
CA GLU A 140 16.06 3.37 4.03
C GLU A 140 15.68 4.70 3.37
N ALA A 141 14.55 5.29 3.72
CA ALA A 141 14.14 6.61 3.23
C ALA A 141 15.14 7.70 3.64
N TYR A 142 15.58 7.70 4.91
CA TYR A 142 16.65 8.60 5.38
C TYR A 142 17.94 8.41 4.57
N LYS A 143 18.37 7.16 4.38
CA LYS A 143 19.55 6.81 3.58
C LYS A 143 19.44 7.33 2.15
N VAL A 144 18.30 7.12 1.48
CA VAL A 144 18.06 7.60 0.12
C VAL A 144 18.23 9.12 0.04
N LEU A 145 17.67 9.86 1.00
CA LEU A 145 17.69 11.32 1.01
C LEU A 145 19.07 11.91 1.35
N THR A 146 19.78 11.33 2.33
CA THR A 146 21.05 11.89 2.81
C THR A 146 22.25 11.42 1.99
N GLU A 147 22.22 10.19 1.50
CA GLU A 147 23.33 9.63 0.73
C GLU A 147 23.09 9.72 -0.78
N ASN A 148 21.91 10.16 -1.24
CA ASN A 148 21.54 10.23 -2.66
C ASN A 148 21.74 8.89 -3.41
N VAL A 149 21.22 7.81 -2.82
CA VAL A 149 21.34 6.44 -3.33
C VAL A 149 19.98 5.82 -3.59
N LEU A 150 19.91 4.85 -4.50
CA LEU A 150 18.72 4.01 -4.74
C LEU A 150 19.09 2.52 -4.71
N PRO A 151 18.15 1.61 -4.39
CA PRO A 151 18.36 0.20 -4.64
C PRO A 151 18.58 -0.04 -6.12
N GLU A 152 19.56 -0.87 -6.46
CA GLU A 152 19.93 -1.15 -7.85
C GLU A 152 18.72 -1.60 -8.67
N ASN A 153 18.48 -0.95 -9.82
CA ASN A 153 17.40 -1.24 -10.76
C ASN A 153 15.98 -1.18 -10.14
N LYS A 154 15.75 -0.36 -9.11
CA LYS A 154 14.43 -0.17 -8.51
C LYS A 154 13.99 1.29 -8.49
N LYS A 155 12.68 1.49 -8.67
CA LYS A 155 11.99 2.71 -8.21
C LYS A 155 11.68 2.56 -6.73
N VAL A 156 11.58 3.65 -5.99
CA VAL A 156 11.25 3.59 -4.56
C VAL A 156 9.99 4.38 -4.23
N VAL A 157 9.29 3.93 -3.21
CA VAL A 157 8.11 4.57 -2.62
C VAL A 157 8.13 4.33 -1.12
N TRP A 158 7.62 5.28 -0.34
CA TRP A 158 7.43 5.06 1.09
C TRP A 158 5.93 5.07 1.42
N LEU A 159 5.43 3.96 1.96
CA LEU A 159 4.04 3.83 2.39
C LEU A 159 3.93 4.22 3.87
N THR A 160 3.10 5.21 4.19
CA THR A 160 2.86 5.67 5.56
C THR A 160 1.37 5.60 5.89
N PHE A 161 1.05 5.27 7.13
CA PHE A 161 -0.30 5.18 7.67
C PHE A 161 -0.36 5.98 8.96
N ASP A 162 -1.34 6.87 9.09
CA ASP A 162 -1.47 7.72 10.28
C ASP A 162 -2.55 7.20 11.24
N ASP A 163 -2.65 7.82 12.41
CA ASP A 163 -3.68 7.64 13.44
C ASP A 163 -3.74 6.30 14.19
N SER A 164 -2.96 5.29 13.81
CA SER A 164 -2.96 3.96 14.46
C SER A 164 -4.34 3.28 14.52
N LEU A 165 -5.16 3.46 13.50
CA LEU A 165 -6.44 2.77 13.35
C LEU A 165 -6.27 1.24 13.31
N ARG A 166 -7.22 0.52 13.92
CA ARG A 166 -7.20 -0.95 14.02
C ARG A 166 -7.26 -1.63 12.66
N ASP A 167 -7.92 -1.00 11.70
CA ASP A 167 -8.09 -1.50 10.33
C ASP A 167 -6.74 -1.66 9.57
N PHE A 168 -5.70 -0.94 9.99
CA PHE A 168 -4.34 -1.19 9.55
C PHE A 168 -3.93 -2.64 9.84
N TYR A 169 -4.19 -3.15 11.03
CA TYR A 169 -3.84 -4.52 11.41
C TYR A 169 -4.74 -5.56 10.73
N THR A 170 -6.05 -5.30 10.64
CA THR A 170 -7.00 -6.29 10.11
C THR A 170 -7.01 -6.37 8.59
N ASN A 171 -6.80 -5.23 7.90
CA ASN A 171 -7.00 -5.13 6.45
C ASN A 171 -5.70 -4.82 5.71
N ALA A 172 -4.95 -3.78 6.13
CA ALA A 172 -3.76 -3.35 5.40
C ALA A 172 -2.56 -4.31 5.59
N PHE A 173 -2.32 -4.74 6.82
CA PHE A 173 -1.14 -5.55 7.18
C PHE A 173 -1.11 -6.91 6.47
N PRO A 174 -2.21 -7.70 6.39
CA PRO A 174 -2.21 -8.95 5.62
C PRO A 174 -1.93 -8.74 4.13
N LEU A 175 -2.40 -7.64 3.55
CA LEU A 175 -2.13 -7.28 2.16
C LEU A 175 -0.65 -6.89 1.97
N LEU A 176 -0.08 -6.07 2.86
CA LEU A 176 1.36 -5.77 2.86
C LEU A 176 2.20 -7.05 2.95
N GLN A 177 1.79 -8.03 3.77
CA GLN A 177 2.42 -9.35 3.83
C GLN A 177 2.32 -10.10 2.49
N LYS A 178 1.12 -10.18 1.90
CA LYS A 178 0.86 -10.84 0.62
C LYS A 178 1.75 -10.29 -0.50
N TYR A 179 1.96 -8.97 -0.52
CA TYR A 179 2.76 -8.30 -1.55
C TYR A 179 4.24 -8.15 -1.18
N GLN A 180 4.65 -8.56 0.03
CA GLN A 180 6.00 -8.40 0.58
C GLN A 180 6.46 -6.93 0.58
N MET A 181 5.54 -6.04 0.96
CA MET A 181 5.71 -4.58 0.92
C MET A 181 5.79 -3.96 2.31
N LYS A 182 6.77 -3.09 2.50
CA LYS A 182 7.03 -2.40 3.76
C LYS A 182 6.17 -1.14 3.89
N ALA A 183 5.79 -0.82 5.13
CA ALA A 183 5.10 0.41 5.47
C ALA A 183 5.56 0.95 6.84
N THR A 184 5.15 2.18 7.13
CA THR A 184 5.28 2.81 8.44
C THR A 184 3.89 3.14 8.96
N ASN A 185 3.62 2.88 10.24
CA ASN A 185 2.41 3.36 10.90
C ASN A 185 2.80 4.36 11.99
N ASN A 186 2.27 5.58 11.89
CA ASN A 186 2.54 6.68 12.79
C ASN A 186 1.50 6.65 13.92
N VAL A 187 1.95 6.19 15.09
CA VAL A 187 1.06 5.81 16.20
C VAL A 187 0.82 6.98 17.15
N ILE A 188 -0.45 7.20 17.51
CA ILE A 188 -0.85 8.10 18.58
C ILE A 188 -0.82 7.31 19.88
N THR A 189 0.29 7.42 20.63
CA THR A 189 0.56 6.50 21.74
C THR A 189 -0.48 6.60 22.85
N GLY A 190 -1.03 7.79 23.10
CA GLY A 190 -2.05 7.95 24.14
C GLY A 190 -3.35 7.20 23.84
N PHE A 191 -3.75 7.05 22.58
CA PHE A 191 -4.96 6.28 22.25
C PHE A 191 -4.75 4.78 22.42
N VAL A 192 -3.58 4.29 22.04
CA VAL A 192 -3.18 2.89 22.23
C VAL A 192 -3.05 2.55 23.71
N GLU A 193 -2.43 3.43 24.50
CA GLU A 193 -2.26 3.27 25.95
C GLU A 193 -3.60 3.28 26.69
N ASN A 194 -4.53 4.13 26.27
CA ASN A 194 -5.89 4.20 26.83
C ASN A 194 -6.81 3.07 26.34
N GLY A 195 -6.34 2.17 25.47
CA GLY A 195 -7.11 1.02 25.00
C GLY A 195 -8.33 1.38 24.16
N ARG A 196 -8.29 2.49 23.41
CA ARG A 196 -9.41 2.91 22.55
C ARG A 196 -9.73 1.81 21.52
N GLU A 197 -11.01 1.44 21.40
CA GLU A 197 -11.41 0.24 20.67
C GLU A 197 -11.10 0.27 19.18
N ASP A 198 -11.23 1.42 18.51
CA ASP A 198 -10.95 1.61 17.09
C ASP A 198 -9.44 1.72 16.76
N MET A 199 -8.58 1.63 17.76
CA MET A 199 -7.13 1.78 17.62
C MET A 199 -6.40 0.44 17.73
N LEU A 200 -5.16 0.42 17.23
CA LEU A 200 -4.24 -0.69 17.41
C LEU A 200 -3.99 -0.97 18.89
N THR A 201 -3.90 -2.26 19.25
CA THR A 201 -3.45 -2.66 20.59
C THR A 201 -1.93 -2.80 20.64
N LEU A 202 -1.35 -2.69 21.84
CA LEU A 202 0.07 -2.96 22.05
C LEU A 202 0.47 -4.38 21.60
N GLN A 203 -0.43 -5.36 21.73
CA GLN A 203 -0.18 -6.72 21.29
C GLN A 203 -0.09 -6.81 19.76
N GLN A 204 -1.03 -6.19 19.04
CA GLN A 204 -1.02 -6.12 17.57
C GLN A 204 0.25 -5.42 17.07
N ILE A 205 0.62 -4.31 17.71
CA ILE A 205 1.87 -3.58 17.44
C ILE A 205 3.10 -4.48 17.61
N LYS A 206 3.19 -5.21 18.73
CA LYS A 206 4.30 -6.13 19.01
C LYS A 206 4.36 -7.25 17.98
N GLU A 207 3.22 -7.79 17.57
CA GLU A 207 3.15 -8.81 16.54
C GLU A 207 3.68 -8.31 15.20
N MET A 208 3.20 -7.16 14.73
CA MET A 208 3.63 -6.59 13.45
C MET A 208 5.13 -6.28 13.45
N LYS A 209 5.66 -5.77 14.57
CA LYS A 209 7.10 -5.49 14.73
C LYS A 209 7.95 -6.77 14.70
N LYS A 210 7.49 -7.87 15.31
CA LYS A 210 8.20 -9.17 15.29
C LYS A 210 8.32 -9.76 13.89
N ARG A 211 7.36 -9.45 13.00
CA ARG A 211 7.42 -9.90 11.62
C ARG A 211 8.45 -9.14 10.78
N GLU A 212 9.26 -8.25 11.40
CA GLU A 212 10.45 -7.47 10.97
C GLU A 212 10.39 -6.73 9.62
N CYS A 213 9.68 -7.24 8.62
CA CYS A 213 9.81 -6.79 7.24
C CYS A 213 8.84 -5.69 6.84
N LEU A 214 7.82 -5.33 7.64
CA LEU A 214 6.72 -4.51 7.11
C LEU A 214 6.28 -3.31 7.93
N LEU A 215 6.76 -3.14 9.17
CA LEU A 215 6.27 -2.04 9.99
C LEU A 215 7.33 -1.39 10.88
N LYS A 216 7.56 -0.10 10.67
CA LYS A 216 8.13 0.77 11.69
C LYS A 216 7.02 1.60 12.33
N ILE A 217 7.05 1.69 13.65
CA ILE A 217 6.18 2.58 14.41
C ILE A 217 6.95 3.83 14.75
N ILE A 218 6.46 4.96 14.27
CA ILE A 218 6.95 6.29 14.65
C ILE A 218 5.89 6.91 15.55
N ARG A 219 6.32 7.53 16.64
CA ARG A 219 5.39 8.23 17.53
C ARG A 219 4.93 9.51 16.85
N LEU A 220 3.62 9.65 16.65
CA LEU A 220 3.02 10.88 16.15
C LEU A 220 2.93 11.91 17.30
N THR A 221 2.12 11.63 18.33
CA THR A 221 1.95 12.46 19.54
C THR A 221 1.37 11.64 20.71
N ILE A 222 1.32 12.19 21.94
CA ILE A 222 0.50 11.63 23.04
C ILE A 222 -0.99 11.98 22.84
N GLN A 223 -1.26 13.17 22.29
CA GLN A 223 -2.58 13.75 22.09
C GLN A 223 -2.63 14.48 20.74
N ILE A 224 -3.77 14.44 20.06
CA ILE A 224 -4.04 15.21 18.84
C ILE A 224 -4.25 16.69 19.20
N TYR A 225 -3.18 17.37 19.57
CA TYR A 225 -3.11 18.83 19.54
C TYR A 225 -2.08 19.22 18.48
N PRO A 226 -2.28 20.33 17.74
CA PRO A 226 -1.23 20.86 16.87
C PRO A 226 0.07 21.02 17.67
N LEU A 227 1.20 20.55 17.11
CA LEU A 227 2.50 20.60 17.81
C LEU A 227 2.89 22.02 18.25
N GLN A 228 2.46 23.03 17.48
CA GLN A 228 2.63 24.45 17.82
C GLN A 228 1.92 24.83 19.13
N VAL A 229 0.73 24.28 19.38
CA VAL A 229 -0.04 24.50 20.62
C VAL A 229 0.56 23.73 21.79
N GLN A 230 1.08 22.52 21.56
CA GLN A 230 1.73 21.72 22.60
C GLN A 230 3.02 22.38 23.13
N ARG A 231 3.79 23.02 22.25
CA ARG A 231 5.01 23.76 22.65
C ARG A 231 4.68 24.91 23.60
N HIS A 232 3.57 25.61 23.36
CA HIS A 232 3.15 26.72 24.20
C HIS A 232 2.67 26.26 25.59
N LYS A 233 1.90 25.15 25.66
CA LYS A 233 1.48 24.57 26.95
C LYS A 233 2.66 24.04 27.76
N ARG A 234 3.64 23.36 27.15
CA ARG A 234 4.83 22.87 27.88
C ARG A 234 5.71 23.99 28.44
N GLN A 235 5.79 25.12 27.76
CA GLN A 235 6.53 26.28 28.29
C GLN A 235 5.83 26.89 29.52
N ASN A 236 4.50 26.89 29.56
CA ASN A 236 3.74 27.47 30.67
C ASN A 236 3.68 26.59 31.93
N TYR A 237 3.91 25.27 31.82
CA TYR A 237 3.97 24.35 32.97
C TYR A 237 5.33 24.33 33.69
N ASN A 238 6.36 24.99 33.13
CA ASN A 238 7.72 25.01 33.69
C ASN A 238 8.10 26.31 34.41
N LEU A 239 7.14 27.19 34.70
CA LEU A 239 7.39 28.31 35.61
C LEU A 239 7.21 27.82 37.04
N PRO A 240 8.25 27.85 37.91
CA PRO A 240 8.04 27.62 39.33
C PRO A 240 7.10 28.71 39.85
N ASN A 241 6.05 28.31 40.55
CA ASN A 241 5.22 29.22 41.33
C ASN A 241 6.10 29.82 42.42
N ASN A 242 6.63 31.03 42.19
CA ASN A 242 7.19 31.84 43.26
C ASN A 242 6.04 32.50 44.02
N THR A 243 5.75 31.98 45.20
CA THR A 243 5.15 32.71 46.33
C THR A 243 5.97 32.40 47.56
#